data_AF-A0A949CP50-F1
#
_entry.id   AF-A0A949CP50-F1
#
_cell.length_a   1.000
_cell.length_b   1.000
_cell.length_c   1.000
_cell.angle_alpha   90.00
_cell.angle_beta   90.00
_cell.angle_gamma   90.00
#
_symmetry.space_group_name_H-M   'P 1'
#
loop_
_entity.id
_entity.type
_entity.pdbx_description
1 polymer ?
#
loop_
_entity_poly.entity_id
_entity_poly.type
_entity_poly.pdbx_seq_one_letter_code
_entity_poly.pdbx_strand_id
1 'polypeptide(L)'
;MPIQVTCPGCLARFTVSDKYAGQKGPCPKCKKEIIVPDKTQEVVIHAPETDTPKDSKGVSILKPIKRTEFQVSNTQLGLAIGMAALSLVLAIVARFAFAPTPWWFLALGAMALSYPVALAGYTFLRDDELGGYFGNELMIRIGACAAIFAATWGIYWFLAYYLGNKTLADISGISLAVFLGIMVVVGTLGSLASLELEFAQAALHYVLYLGITFILAVIAGAELAEPLASGKKSNPYGLPTPTQKK
;
A
#
# COMPACT_ATOMS: atom_id res chain seq x y z
N MET A 1 14.72 -37.27 -32.65
CA MET A 1 13.83 -36.12 -32.96
C MET A 1 13.06 -36.43 -34.24
N PRO A 2 11.95 -35.77 -34.53
CA PRO A 2 11.28 -35.86 -35.82
C PRO A 2 11.85 -34.82 -36.79
N ILE A 3 12.24 -35.26 -38.00
CA ILE A 3 12.73 -34.40 -39.09
C ILE A 3 11.51 -33.90 -39.88
N GLN A 4 11.38 -32.59 -40.04
CA GLN A 4 10.37 -31.96 -40.89
C GLN A 4 10.85 -31.97 -42.34
N VAL A 5 10.19 -32.74 -43.20
CA VAL A 5 10.54 -32.87 -44.63
C VAL A 5 9.47 -32.22 -45.48
N THR A 6 9.90 -31.44 -46.48
CA THR A 6 9.02 -30.87 -47.50
C THR A 6 9.22 -31.63 -48.82
N CYS A 7 8.17 -32.24 -49.36
CA CYS A 7 8.26 -32.96 -50.64
C CYS A 7 8.39 -31.98 -51.82
N PRO A 8 9.37 -32.12 -52.73
CA PRO A 8 9.51 -31.24 -53.91
C PRO A 8 8.42 -31.47 -54.97
N GLY A 9 7.71 -32.61 -54.93
CA GLY A 9 6.67 -32.93 -55.91
C GLY A 9 5.30 -32.37 -55.58
N CYS A 10 4.90 -32.43 -54.30
CA CYS A 10 3.56 -32.02 -53.86
C CYS A 10 3.55 -30.94 -52.78
N LEU A 11 4.74 -30.46 -52.35
CA LEU A 11 4.96 -29.43 -51.33
C LEU A 11 4.34 -29.75 -49.95
N ALA A 12 3.87 -30.97 -49.74
CA ALA A 12 3.37 -31.41 -48.45
C ALA A 12 4.54 -31.52 -47.45
N ARG A 13 4.32 -30.96 -46.26
CA ARG A 13 5.22 -31.04 -45.12
C ARG A 13 4.79 -32.20 -44.23
N PHE A 14 5.73 -33.05 -43.84
CA PHE A 14 5.45 -34.16 -42.94
C PHE A 14 6.69 -34.50 -42.10
N THR A 15 6.44 -35.10 -40.94
CA THR A 15 7.48 -35.48 -39.99
C THR A 15 7.88 -36.93 -40.18
N VAL A 16 9.17 -37.17 -40.37
CA VAL A 16 9.75 -38.52 -40.40
C VAL A 16 10.67 -38.73 -39.20
N SER A 17 10.81 -39.97 -38.74
CA SER A 17 11.74 -40.26 -37.65
C SER A 17 13.19 -40.10 -38.10
N ASP A 18 14.06 -39.65 -37.20
CA ASP A 18 15.53 -39.53 -37.41
C ASP A 18 16.20 -40.77 -38.05
N LYS A 19 15.62 -41.97 -37.91
CA LYS A 19 16.14 -43.23 -38.47
C LYS A 19 16.22 -43.24 -40.00
N TYR A 20 15.44 -42.38 -40.66
CA TYR A 20 15.37 -42.28 -42.12
C TYR A 20 16.18 -41.11 -42.68
N ALA A 21 16.98 -40.42 -41.85
CA ALA A 21 17.90 -39.37 -42.32
C ALA A 21 18.81 -39.92 -43.42
N GLY A 22 18.94 -39.19 -44.54
CA GLY A 22 19.79 -39.57 -45.68
C GLY A 22 19.22 -40.68 -46.58
N GLN A 23 18.10 -41.30 -46.21
CA GLN A 23 17.52 -42.40 -46.98
C GLN A 23 16.50 -41.90 -48.01
N LYS A 24 16.37 -42.66 -49.10
CA LYS A 24 15.33 -42.46 -50.12
C LYS A 24 14.05 -43.18 -49.72
N GLY A 25 12.92 -42.49 -49.82
CA GLY A 25 11.62 -43.07 -49.55
C GLY A 25 10.49 -42.41 -50.36
N PRO A 26 9.36 -43.10 -50.58
CA PRO A 26 8.22 -42.53 -51.26
C PRO A 26 7.52 -41.49 -50.37
N CYS A 27 7.14 -40.35 -50.95
CA CYS A 27 6.30 -39.39 -50.25
C CYS A 27 4.93 -40.01 -49.89
N PRO A 28 4.41 -39.86 -48.66
CA PRO A 28 3.14 -40.45 -48.26
C PRO A 28 1.93 -39.89 -49.04
N LYS A 29 2.06 -38.70 -49.65
CA LYS A 29 0.96 -38.03 -50.37
C LYS A 29 0.97 -38.26 -51.88
N CYS A 30 2.13 -38.19 -52.53
CA CYS A 30 2.24 -38.31 -54.00
C CYS A 30 3.07 -39.51 -54.47
N LYS A 31 3.60 -40.33 -53.55
CA LYS A 31 4.42 -41.52 -53.79
C LYS A 31 5.72 -41.30 -54.58
N LYS A 32 6.03 -40.07 -54.97
CA LYS A 32 7.28 -39.69 -55.62
C LYS A 32 8.45 -39.93 -54.65
N GLU A 33 9.53 -40.52 -55.14
CA GLU A 33 10.75 -40.75 -54.34
C GLU A 33 11.36 -39.41 -53.93
N ILE A 34 11.61 -39.26 -52.63
CA ILE A 34 12.28 -38.11 -52.04
C ILE A 34 13.46 -38.58 -51.19
N ILE A 35 14.46 -37.72 -51.06
CA ILE A 35 15.59 -37.92 -50.15
C ILE A 35 15.27 -37.17 -48.87
N VAL A 36 15.31 -37.86 -47.73
CA VAL A 36 15.18 -37.22 -46.42
C VAL A 36 16.50 -36.50 -46.10
N PRO A 37 16.48 -35.20 -45.74
CA PRO A 37 17.69 -34.47 -45.38
C PRO A 37 18.49 -35.16 -44.27
N ASP A 38 19.81 -35.10 -44.38
CA ASP A 38 20.70 -35.62 -43.34
C ASP A 38 20.63 -34.76 -42.09
N LYS A 39 20.80 -35.40 -40.92
CA LYS A 39 20.85 -34.70 -39.63
C LYS A 39 21.99 -33.68 -39.53
N THR A 40 23.02 -33.82 -40.35
CA THR A 40 24.14 -32.87 -40.45
C THR A 40 23.79 -31.57 -41.19
N GLN A 41 22.65 -31.53 -41.89
CA GLN A 41 22.14 -30.32 -42.56
C GLN A 41 21.22 -29.49 -41.66
N GLU A 42 21.14 -29.80 -40.36
CA GLU A 42 20.46 -28.95 -39.39
C GLU A 42 21.17 -27.59 -39.37
N VAL A 43 20.50 -26.58 -39.93
CA VAL A 43 20.97 -25.19 -39.90
C VAL A 43 20.80 -24.72 -38.47
N VAL A 44 21.86 -24.86 -37.67
CA VAL A 44 21.97 -24.17 -36.39
C VAL A 44 22.04 -22.68 -36.70
N ILE A 45 20.89 -22.00 -36.58
CA ILE A 45 20.83 -20.55 -36.69
C ILE A 45 21.55 -20.02 -35.45
N HIS A 46 22.84 -19.72 -35.60
CA HIS A 46 23.56 -18.90 -34.64
C HIS A 46 22.93 -17.52 -34.68
N ALA A 47 22.05 -17.24 -33.70
CA ALA A 47 21.59 -15.88 -33.49
C ALA A 47 22.85 -14.99 -33.36
N PRO A 48 22.95 -13.89 -34.12
CA PRO A 48 24.09 -12.99 -33.99
C PRO A 48 24.20 -12.56 -32.53
N GLU A 49 25.42 -12.59 -31.99
CA GLU A 49 25.65 -12.01 -30.68
C GLU A 49 25.12 -10.58 -30.72
N THR A 50 24.20 -10.27 -29.81
CA THR A 50 23.59 -8.95 -29.75
C THR A 50 24.67 -7.97 -29.34
N ASP A 51 25.15 -7.19 -30.31
CA ASP A 51 26.22 -6.18 -30.22
C ASP A 51 25.76 -4.95 -29.42
N THR A 52 25.21 -5.23 -28.23
CA THR A 52 24.75 -4.23 -27.29
C THR A 52 25.96 -3.79 -26.48
N PRO A 53 26.15 -2.47 -26.25
CA PRO A 53 27.16 -1.96 -25.34
C PRO A 53 27.07 -2.70 -24.00
N LYS A 54 28.17 -3.35 -23.61
CA LYS A 54 28.26 -4.09 -22.35
C LYS A 54 28.98 -3.23 -21.31
N ASP A 55 28.57 -3.38 -20.04
CA ASP A 55 29.28 -2.76 -18.92
C ASP A 55 30.62 -3.48 -18.66
N SER A 56 31.40 -2.97 -17.70
CA SER A 56 32.66 -3.59 -17.26
C SER A 56 32.50 -5.00 -16.68
N LYS A 57 31.26 -5.46 -16.45
CA LYS A 57 30.89 -6.78 -15.95
C LYS A 57 30.29 -7.69 -17.05
N GLY A 58 30.29 -7.24 -18.31
CA GLY A 58 29.79 -8.01 -19.45
C GLY A 58 28.27 -8.03 -19.60
N VAL A 59 27.54 -7.21 -18.85
CA VAL A 59 26.07 -7.09 -18.90
C VAL A 59 25.66 -6.05 -19.93
N SER A 60 24.68 -6.36 -20.78
CA SER A 60 24.18 -5.42 -21.78
C SER A 60 23.51 -4.20 -21.12
N ILE A 61 24.02 -3.00 -21.42
CA ILE A 61 23.57 -1.71 -20.85
C ILE A 61 22.19 -1.33 -21.40
N LEU A 62 21.87 -1.77 -22.63
CA LEU A 62 20.59 -1.48 -23.29
C LEU A 62 19.43 -2.37 -22.81
N LYS A 63 19.66 -3.25 -21.82
CA LYS A 63 18.58 -4.06 -21.26
C LYS A 63 17.66 -3.15 -20.43
N PRO A 64 16.35 -3.08 -20.73
CA PRO A 64 15.43 -2.30 -19.93
C PRO A 64 15.51 -2.71 -18.46
N ILE A 65 15.56 -1.73 -17.57
CA ILE A 65 15.52 -1.97 -16.13
C ILE A 65 14.19 -2.68 -15.83
N LYS A 66 14.28 -3.93 -15.38
CA LYS A 66 13.09 -4.74 -15.12
C LYS A 66 12.38 -4.17 -13.89
N ARG A 67 11.10 -3.83 -14.06
CA ARG A 67 10.22 -3.44 -12.95
C ARG A 67 10.19 -4.55 -11.89
N THR A 68 10.53 -4.22 -10.65
CA THR A 68 10.29 -5.06 -9.48
C THR A 68 9.07 -4.53 -8.76
N GLU A 69 7.94 -5.23 -8.90
CA GLU A 69 6.72 -4.86 -8.20
C GLU A 69 6.85 -5.16 -6.70
N PHE A 70 6.26 -4.32 -5.87
CA PHE A 70 6.21 -4.56 -4.44
C PHE A 70 5.33 -5.78 -4.16
N GLN A 71 5.94 -6.84 -3.64
CA GLN A 71 5.25 -8.07 -3.23
C GLN A 71 5.02 -8.00 -1.72
N VAL A 72 3.76 -7.91 -1.29
CA VAL A 72 3.41 -7.93 0.14
C VAL A 72 3.83 -9.28 0.72
N SER A 73 4.77 -9.27 1.67
CA SER A 73 5.16 -10.49 2.37
C SER A 73 4.05 -10.95 3.31
N ASN A 74 3.87 -12.26 3.45
CA ASN A 74 2.96 -12.86 4.45
C ASN A 74 3.26 -12.36 5.87
N THR A 75 4.53 -12.07 6.18
CA THR A 75 4.93 -11.51 7.48
C THR A 75 4.45 -10.07 7.66
N GLN A 76 4.53 -9.24 6.62
CA GLN A 76 4.04 -7.85 6.64
C GLN A 76 2.52 -7.82 6.78
N LEU A 77 1.83 -8.70 6.04
CA LEU A 77 0.37 -8.85 6.15
C LEU A 77 -0.04 -9.30 7.55
N GLY A 78 0.63 -10.32 8.11
CA GLY A 78 0.37 -10.80 9.47
C GLY A 78 0.59 -9.72 10.52
N LEU A 79 1.65 -8.91 10.38
CA LEU A 79 1.92 -7.78 11.27
C LEU A 79 0.84 -6.71 11.19
N ALA A 80 0.40 -6.34 9.98
CA ALA A 80 -0.66 -5.35 9.77
C ALA A 80 -1.99 -5.81 10.42
N ILE A 81 -2.39 -7.06 10.20
CA ILE A 81 -3.59 -7.64 10.82
C ILE A 81 -3.44 -7.67 12.34
N GLY A 82 -2.27 -8.07 12.86
CA GLY A 82 -1.99 -8.10 14.29
C GLY A 82 -2.10 -6.73 14.95
N MET A 83 -1.54 -5.69 14.32
CA MET A 83 -1.64 -4.30 14.81
C MET A 83 -3.09 -3.79 14.80
N ALA A 84 -3.87 -4.11 13.76
CA ALA A 84 -5.28 -3.74 13.67
C ALA A 84 -6.11 -4.42 14.77
N ALA A 85 -5.92 -5.73 14.96
CA ALA A 85 -6.60 -6.48 16.02
C ALA A 85 -6.22 -5.99 17.42
N LEU A 86 -4.92 -5.73 17.66
CA LEU A 86 -4.44 -5.19 18.93
C LEU A 86 -5.06 -3.82 19.23
N SER A 87 -5.09 -2.91 18.24
CA SER A 87 -5.68 -1.58 18.39
C SER A 87 -7.17 -1.66 18.75
N LEU A 88 -7.91 -2.59 18.14
CA LEU A 88 -9.31 -2.84 18.44
C LEU A 88 -9.51 -3.39 19.86
N VAL A 89 -8.71 -4.38 20.26
CA VAL A 89 -8.77 -4.95 21.62
C VAL A 89 -8.48 -3.88 22.66
N LEU A 90 -7.44 -3.06 22.44
CA LEU A 90 -7.09 -1.96 23.35
C LEU A 90 -8.22 -0.93 23.47
N ALA A 91 -8.89 -0.59 22.36
CA ALA A 91 -10.05 0.30 22.40
C ALA A 91 -11.21 -0.30 23.21
N ILE A 92 -11.53 -1.57 23.00
CA ILE A 92 -12.59 -2.25 23.75
C ILE A 92 -12.26 -2.31 25.24
N VAL A 93 -11.03 -2.70 25.59
CA VAL A 93 -10.57 -2.74 26.99
C VAL A 93 -10.65 -1.35 27.61
N ALA A 94 -10.20 -0.32 26.90
CA ALA A 94 -10.26 1.06 27.37
C ALA A 94 -11.69 1.52 27.69
N ARG A 95 -12.69 1.10 26.89
CA ARG A 95 -14.10 1.41 27.14
C ARG A 95 -14.61 0.90 28.48
N PHE A 96 -14.14 -0.27 28.92
CA PHE A 96 -14.57 -0.88 30.18
C PHE A 96 -13.66 -0.53 31.35
N ALA A 97 -12.38 -0.27 31.10
CA ALA A 97 -11.40 0.10 32.12
C ALA A 97 -11.50 1.59 32.51
N PHE A 98 -11.88 2.46 31.58
CA PHE A 98 -11.96 3.90 31.79
C PHE A 98 -13.39 4.41 31.59
N ALA A 99 -13.87 5.22 32.52
CA ALA A 99 -15.17 5.89 32.43
C ALA A 99 -15.07 7.32 32.99
N PRO A 100 -14.73 8.34 32.18
CA PRO A 100 -14.46 8.33 30.73
C PRO A 100 -13.01 7.99 30.35
N THR A 101 -12.76 7.72 29.07
CA THR A 101 -11.41 7.46 28.52
C THR A 101 -10.51 8.69 28.69
N PRO A 102 -9.33 8.55 29.31
CA PRO A 102 -8.47 9.69 29.55
C PRO A 102 -7.81 10.19 28.25
N TRP A 103 -7.59 11.50 28.16
CA TRP A 103 -7.04 12.15 26.97
C TRP A 103 -5.66 11.60 26.54
N TRP A 104 -4.81 11.24 27.50
CA TRP A 104 -3.47 10.73 27.21
C TRP A 104 -3.53 9.38 26.48
N PHE A 105 -4.54 8.56 26.76
CA PHE A 105 -4.71 7.27 26.08
C PHE A 105 -5.11 7.48 24.62
N LEU A 106 -6.01 8.43 24.37
CA LEU A 106 -6.42 8.81 23.02
C LEU A 106 -5.26 9.42 22.23
N ALA A 107 -4.47 10.30 22.86
CA ALA A 107 -3.29 10.91 22.25
C ALA A 107 -2.23 9.86 21.88
N LEU A 108 -1.91 8.95 22.80
CA LEU A 108 -0.98 7.85 22.54
C LEU A 108 -1.49 6.92 21.43
N GLY A 109 -2.78 6.60 21.41
CA GLY A 109 -3.38 5.81 20.35
C GLY A 109 -3.28 6.49 18.98
N ALA A 110 -3.60 7.78 18.89
CA ALA A 110 -3.49 8.57 17.67
C ALA A 110 -2.04 8.69 17.16
N MET A 111 -1.06 8.84 18.06
CA MET A 111 0.37 8.86 17.74
C MET A 111 0.90 7.48 17.33
N ALA A 112 0.51 6.42 18.03
CA ALA A 112 0.94 5.06 17.73
C ALA A 112 0.41 4.58 16.38
N LEU A 113 -0.81 4.99 15.99
CA LEU A 113 -1.40 4.65 14.71
C LEU A 113 -0.88 5.50 13.54
N SER A 114 -0.43 6.73 13.78
CA SER A 114 -0.06 7.63 12.67
C SER A 114 1.14 7.10 11.89
N TYR A 115 2.15 6.55 12.56
CA TYR A 115 3.34 5.99 11.91
C TYR A 115 3.06 4.78 11.01
N PRO A 116 2.41 3.69 11.48
CA PRO A 116 2.13 2.54 10.63
C PRO A 116 1.15 2.88 9.50
N VAL A 117 0.20 3.78 9.71
CA VAL A 117 -0.69 4.24 8.64
C VAL A 117 0.09 5.06 7.61
N ALA A 118 0.99 5.97 8.03
CA ALA A 118 1.84 6.73 7.11
C ALA A 118 2.74 5.82 6.27
N LEU A 119 3.32 4.79 6.89
CA LEU A 119 4.11 3.77 6.19
C LEU A 119 3.25 2.99 5.20
N ALA A 120 2.07 2.52 5.61
CA ALA A 120 1.14 1.80 4.73
C ALA A 120 0.71 2.68 3.55
N GLY A 121 0.39 3.95 3.82
CA GLY A 121 0.05 4.96 2.82
C GLY A 121 1.13 5.09 1.76
N TYR A 122 2.38 5.26 2.19
CA TYR A 122 3.52 5.33 1.28
C TYR A 122 3.73 4.03 0.48
N THR A 123 3.50 2.86 1.06
CA THR A 123 3.70 1.59 0.35
C THR A 123 2.60 1.27 -0.67
N PHE A 124 1.35 1.70 -0.43
CA PHE A 124 0.21 1.30 -1.26
C PHE A 124 -0.33 2.40 -2.18
N LEU A 125 -0.22 3.67 -1.78
CA LEU A 125 -0.78 4.79 -2.53
C LEU A 125 0.26 5.53 -3.37
N ARG A 126 1.56 5.30 -3.16
CA ARG A 126 2.60 5.96 -3.96
C ARG A 126 2.56 5.46 -5.40
N ASP A 127 2.75 6.38 -6.34
CA ASP A 127 2.95 6.04 -7.73
C ASP A 127 4.26 5.25 -7.91
N ASP A 128 4.15 4.09 -8.56
CA ASP A 128 5.27 3.23 -8.88
C ASP A 128 6.12 3.75 -10.03
N GLU A 129 5.58 4.65 -10.86
CA GLU A 129 6.31 5.28 -11.96
C GLU A 129 7.31 6.32 -11.47
N LEU A 130 7.06 6.89 -10.29
CA LEU A 130 7.97 7.81 -9.62
C LEU A 130 9.04 7.05 -8.82
N GLY A 131 10.24 7.65 -8.76
CA GLY A 131 11.33 7.16 -7.90
C GLY A 131 10.88 7.08 -6.45
N GLY A 132 11.26 6.02 -5.74
CA GLY A 132 10.97 5.86 -4.32
C GLY A 132 12.05 6.49 -3.44
N TYR A 133 11.64 7.06 -2.32
CA TYR A 133 12.49 7.30 -1.16
C TYR A 133 12.87 5.99 -0.47
N PHE A 134 14.12 5.93 0.01
CA PHE A 134 14.65 4.78 0.75
C PHE A 134 15.52 5.24 1.93
N GLY A 135 15.78 4.32 2.86
CA GLY A 135 16.68 4.56 4.00
C GLY A 135 16.23 5.70 4.91
N ASN A 136 17.18 6.52 5.35
CA ASN A 136 16.93 7.60 6.31
C ASN A 136 15.96 8.66 5.79
N GLU A 137 16.02 8.97 4.49
CA GLU A 137 15.12 9.97 3.90
C GLU A 137 13.66 9.53 4.02
N LEU A 138 13.38 8.26 3.69
CA LEU A 138 12.05 7.70 3.84
C LEU A 138 11.56 7.78 5.29
N MET A 139 12.42 7.41 6.25
CA MET A 139 12.07 7.41 7.67
C MET A 139 11.74 8.81 8.18
N ILE A 140 12.49 9.83 7.75
CA ILE A 140 12.25 11.23 8.13
C ILE A 140 10.91 11.71 7.54
N ARG A 141 10.64 11.39 6.26
CA ARG A 141 9.39 11.79 5.58
C ARG A 141 8.15 11.12 6.18
N ILE A 142 8.22 9.81 6.46
CA ILE A 142 7.17 9.08 7.17
C ILE A 142 6.98 9.68 8.56
N GLY A 143 8.06 9.93 9.29
CA GLY A 143 8.02 10.54 10.62
C GLY A 143 7.36 11.92 10.62
N ALA A 144 7.69 12.77 9.63
CA ALA A 144 7.06 14.08 9.45
C ALA A 144 5.56 13.95 9.16
N CYS A 145 5.17 13.06 8.23
CA CYS A 145 3.77 12.80 7.92
C CYS A 145 3.00 12.31 9.16
N ALA A 146 3.56 11.35 9.89
CA ALA A 146 2.99 10.79 11.11
C ALA A 146 2.83 11.84 12.23
N ALA A 147 3.79 12.74 12.36
CA ALA A 147 3.73 13.85 13.30
C ALA A 147 2.62 14.84 12.93
N ILE A 148 2.47 15.20 11.65
CA ILE A 148 1.37 16.05 11.18
C ILE A 148 0.02 15.39 11.46
N PHE A 149 -0.12 14.10 11.13
CA PHE A 149 -1.34 13.34 11.35
C PHE A 149 -1.74 13.34 12.84
N ALA A 150 -0.80 13.03 13.73
CA ALA A 150 -1.06 13.09 15.17
C ALA A 150 -1.39 14.52 15.64
N ALA A 151 -0.67 15.53 15.15
CA ALA A 151 -0.88 16.93 15.52
C ALA A 151 -2.25 17.47 15.10
N THR A 152 -2.87 16.92 14.05
CA THR A 152 -4.23 17.33 13.66
C THR A 152 -5.26 17.11 14.76
N TRP A 153 -5.07 16.13 15.66
CA TRP A 153 -5.95 15.95 16.82
C TRP A 153 -5.81 17.06 17.86
N GLY A 154 -4.69 17.79 17.87
CA GLY A 154 -4.52 19.01 18.65
C GLY A 154 -5.49 20.12 18.24
N ILE A 155 -5.98 20.11 16.99
CA ILE A 155 -7.02 21.03 16.50
C ILE A 155 -8.31 20.83 17.31
N TYR A 156 -8.61 19.60 17.73
CA TYR A 156 -9.78 19.28 18.56
C TYR A 156 -9.70 19.90 19.95
N TRP A 157 -8.48 19.98 20.50
CA TRP A 157 -8.27 20.62 21.79
C TRP A 157 -8.34 22.14 21.69
N PHE A 158 -7.77 22.68 20.61
CA PHE A 158 -7.88 24.10 20.27
C PHE A 158 -9.35 24.51 20.07
N LEU A 159 -10.18 23.66 19.46
CA LEU A 159 -11.62 23.87 19.30
C LEU A 159 -12.33 24.07 20.63
N ALA A 160 -12.13 23.16 21.59
CA ALA A 160 -12.74 23.26 22.91
C ALA A 160 -12.38 24.58 23.60
N TYR A 161 -11.12 25.01 23.46
CA TYR A 161 -10.63 26.29 23.97
C TYR A 161 -11.28 27.49 23.26
N TYR A 162 -11.26 27.52 21.93
CA TYR A 162 -11.78 28.62 21.11
C TYR A 162 -13.29 28.87 21.32
N LEU A 163 -14.07 27.80 21.53
CA LEU A 163 -15.51 27.90 21.79
C LEU A 163 -15.87 28.23 23.25
N GLY A 164 -14.92 28.70 24.04
CA GLY A 164 -15.14 29.15 25.42
C GLY A 164 -15.02 28.04 26.46
N ASN A 165 -14.05 27.14 26.29
CA ASN A 165 -13.79 26.00 27.19
C ASN A 165 -14.98 25.06 27.37
N LYS A 166 -15.72 24.82 26.28
CA LYS A 166 -16.81 23.84 26.29
C LYS A 166 -16.27 22.44 26.51
N THR A 167 -17.07 21.59 27.18
CA THR A 167 -16.79 20.16 27.20
C THR A 167 -16.90 19.62 25.76
N LEU A 168 -16.11 18.60 25.41
CA LEU A 168 -16.21 18.00 24.07
C LEU A 168 -17.62 17.47 23.78
N ALA A 169 -18.33 17.03 24.82
CA ALA A 169 -19.73 16.61 24.75
C ALA A 169 -20.71 17.73 24.36
N ASP A 170 -20.36 19.01 24.56
CA ASP A 170 -21.22 20.16 24.23
C ASP A 170 -20.93 20.75 22.83
N ILE A 171 -20.05 20.13 22.05
CA ILE A 171 -19.70 20.59 20.70
C ILE A 171 -20.80 20.13 19.72
N SER A 172 -21.39 21.09 19.00
CA SER A 172 -22.40 20.79 17.99
C SER A 172 -21.85 19.92 16.85
N GLY A 173 -22.71 19.08 16.26
CA GLY A 173 -22.33 18.25 15.11
C GLY A 173 -21.84 19.04 13.89
N ILE A 174 -22.34 20.27 13.68
CA ILE A 174 -21.91 21.15 12.59
C ILE A 174 -20.48 21.64 12.86
N SER A 175 -20.18 22.07 14.09
CA SER A 175 -18.83 22.45 14.48
C SER A 175 -17.87 21.28 14.25
N LEU A 176 -18.21 20.08 14.72
CA LEU A 176 -17.43 18.87 14.46
C LEU A 176 -17.13 18.69 12.96
N ALA A 177 -18.16 18.76 12.09
CA ALA A 177 -17.99 18.56 10.66
C ALA A 177 -17.02 19.59 10.02
N VAL A 178 -17.11 20.86 10.42
CA VAL A 178 -16.20 21.91 9.95
C VAL A 178 -14.75 21.59 10.33
N PHE A 179 -14.51 21.18 11.58
CA PHE A 179 -13.17 20.85 12.05
C PHE A 179 -12.61 19.58 11.43
N LEU A 180 -13.45 18.55 11.21
CA LEU A 180 -13.04 17.38 10.43
C LEU A 180 -12.65 17.79 9.00
N GLY A 181 -13.36 18.74 8.39
CA GLY A 181 -12.98 19.31 7.09
C GLY A 181 -11.61 19.98 7.13
N ILE A 182 -11.33 20.82 8.13
CA ILE A 182 -10.01 21.45 8.32
C ILE A 182 -8.91 20.41 8.53
N MET A 183 -9.17 19.42 9.39
CA MET A 183 -8.27 18.29 9.63
C MET A 183 -7.95 17.56 8.33
N VAL A 184 -8.95 17.27 7.50
CA VAL A 184 -8.77 16.65 6.18
C VAL A 184 -7.87 17.48 5.28
N VAL A 185 -8.09 18.80 5.20
CA VAL A 185 -7.24 19.69 4.41
C VAL A 185 -5.79 19.67 4.90
N VAL A 186 -5.57 19.87 6.20
CA VAL A 186 -4.22 19.91 6.81
C VAL A 186 -3.50 18.57 6.63
N GLY A 187 -4.19 17.47 6.88
CA GLY A 187 -3.64 16.12 6.74
C GLY A 187 -3.32 15.76 5.29
N THR A 188 -4.18 16.14 4.35
CA THR A 188 -3.94 15.97 2.90
C THR A 188 -2.69 16.72 2.48
N LEU A 189 -2.56 17.99 2.86
CA LEU A 189 -1.38 18.80 2.56
C LEU A 189 -0.11 18.22 3.21
N GLY A 190 -0.22 17.70 4.44
CA GLY A 190 0.89 17.03 5.12
C GLY A 190 1.38 15.79 4.38
N SER A 191 0.44 14.94 3.93
CA SER A 191 0.78 13.75 3.16
C SER A 191 1.32 14.09 1.77
N LEU A 192 0.74 15.08 1.09
CA LEU A 192 1.20 15.56 -0.21
C LEU A 192 2.63 16.11 -0.12
N ALA A 193 2.92 16.96 0.87
CA ALA A 193 4.23 17.56 1.04
C ALA A 193 5.30 16.58 1.54
N SER A 194 4.93 15.61 2.39
CA SER A 194 5.91 14.70 2.99
C SER A 194 6.23 13.51 2.10
N LEU A 195 5.20 12.92 1.49
CA LEU A 195 5.26 11.63 0.78
C LEU A 195 5.09 11.77 -0.75
N GLU A 196 4.84 12.97 -1.26
CA GLU A 196 4.66 13.27 -2.69
C GLU A 196 3.57 12.43 -3.36
N LEU A 197 2.52 12.10 -2.59
CA LEU A 197 1.34 11.45 -3.13
C LEU A 197 0.56 12.43 -4.01
N GLU A 198 -0.12 11.92 -5.03
CA GLU A 198 -1.10 12.72 -5.77
C GLU A 198 -2.19 13.23 -4.83
N PHE A 199 -2.83 14.35 -5.18
CA PHE A 199 -3.82 14.98 -4.30
C PHE A 199 -4.93 14.03 -3.83
N ALA A 200 -5.49 13.23 -4.75
CA ALA A 200 -6.55 12.27 -4.42
C ALA A 200 -6.05 11.14 -3.50
N GLN A 201 -4.84 10.65 -3.73
CA GLN A 201 -4.18 9.63 -2.90
C GLN A 201 -3.83 10.18 -1.51
N ALA A 202 -3.31 11.40 -1.43
CA ALA A 202 -3.03 12.11 -0.20
C ALA A 202 -4.30 12.32 0.65
N ALA A 203 -5.41 12.70 0.00
CA ALA A 203 -6.70 12.87 0.66
C ALA A 203 -7.23 11.54 1.20
N LEU A 204 -7.20 10.48 0.38
CA LEU A 204 -7.60 9.14 0.80
C LEU A 204 -6.76 8.63 1.98
N HIS A 205 -5.44 8.86 1.93
CA HIS A 205 -4.51 8.45 2.97
C HIS A 205 -4.85 9.07 4.33
N TYR A 206 -5.08 10.38 4.37
CA TYR A 206 -5.45 11.03 5.61
C TYR A 206 -6.87 10.69 6.08
N VAL A 207 -7.84 10.57 5.16
CA VAL A 207 -9.21 10.14 5.50
C VAL A 207 -9.21 8.75 6.13
N LEU A 208 -8.36 7.83 5.65
CA LEU A 208 -8.22 6.51 6.23
C LEU A 208 -7.66 6.56 7.66
N TYR A 209 -6.60 7.36 7.89
CA TYR A 209 -6.09 7.60 9.24
C TYR A 209 -7.16 8.17 10.17
N LEU A 210 -7.84 9.24 9.73
CA LEU A 210 -8.86 9.94 10.50
C LEU A 210 -10.05 9.01 10.80
N GLY A 211 -10.51 8.24 9.81
CA GLY A 211 -11.60 7.29 9.96
C GLY A 211 -11.28 6.18 10.96
N ILE A 212 -10.09 5.56 10.85
CA ILE A 212 -9.66 4.51 11.79
C ILE A 212 -9.56 5.05 13.22
N THR A 213 -8.89 6.19 13.40
CA THR A 213 -8.71 6.79 14.73
C THR A 213 -10.04 7.26 15.33
N PHE A 214 -10.93 7.83 14.52
CA PHE A 214 -12.27 8.24 14.94
C PHE A 214 -13.12 7.04 15.38
N ILE A 215 -13.15 5.96 14.58
CA ILE A 215 -13.89 4.73 14.92
C ILE A 215 -13.35 4.13 16.22
N LEU A 216 -12.02 4.03 16.37
CA LEU A 216 -11.41 3.50 17.59
C LEU A 216 -11.70 4.38 18.81
N ALA A 217 -11.72 5.70 18.66
CA ALA A 217 -12.09 6.62 19.74
C ALA A 217 -13.55 6.41 20.18
N VAL A 218 -14.49 6.26 19.24
CA VAL A 218 -15.90 5.96 19.54
C VAL A 218 -16.04 4.60 20.24
N ILE A 219 -15.33 3.57 19.76
CA ILE A 219 -15.30 2.25 20.39
C ILE A 219 -14.75 2.35 21.82
N ALA A 220 -13.67 3.11 22.02
CA ALA A 220 -13.06 3.35 23.32
C ALA A 220 -13.95 4.15 24.29
N GLY A 221 -15.06 4.73 23.82
CA GLY A 221 -15.99 5.50 24.65
C GLY A 221 -15.61 6.97 24.80
N ALA A 222 -14.81 7.52 23.87
CA ALA A 222 -14.48 8.93 23.85
C ALA A 222 -15.71 9.80 23.52
N GLU A 223 -15.91 10.86 24.30
CA GLU A 223 -16.95 11.86 24.03
C GLU A 223 -16.40 12.89 23.04
N LEU A 224 -16.68 12.70 21.76
CA LEU A 224 -16.16 13.57 20.71
C LEU A 224 -17.03 14.82 20.52
N ALA A 225 -18.33 14.66 20.34
CA ALA A 225 -19.28 15.76 20.11
C ALA A 225 -20.66 15.38 20.64
N GLU A 226 -21.58 16.35 20.73
CA GLU A 226 -22.98 16.16 21.15
C GLU A 226 -23.67 14.93 20.54
N PRO A 227 -23.66 14.70 19.20
CA PRO A 227 -24.33 13.52 18.62
C PRO A 227 -23.72 12.17 19.02
N LEU A 228 -22.52 12.17 19.60
CA LEU A 228 -21.77 10.98 20.00
C LEU A 228 -21.53 10.92 21.51
N ALA A 229 -22.05 11.90 22.27
CA ALA A 229 -21.87 11.99 23.70
C ALA A 229 -22.91 11.15 24.44
N SER A 230 -22.52 10.60 25.59
CA SER A 230 -23.39 9.81 26.45
C SER A 230 -24.35 10.67 27.31
N GLY A 231 -24.27 12.01 27.18
CA GLY A 231 -25.00 12.98 27.99
C GLY A 231 -24.41 13.26 29.37
N LYS A 232 -23.30 12.60 29.76
CA LYS A 232 -22.56 12.91 30.99
C LYS A 232 -21.55 14.02 30.72
N LYS A 233 -21.64 15.15 31.43
CA LYS A 233 -20.64 16.22 31.33
C LYS A 233 -19.32 15.76 31.94
N SER A 234 -18.37 15.36 31.09
CA SER A 234 -16.98 15.12 31.49
C SER A 234 -16.14 16.37 31.28
N ASN A 235 -15.10 16.56 32.10
CA ASN A 235 -14.18 17.68 31.96
C ASN A 235 -13.49 17.60 30.58
N PRO A 236 -13.39 18.71 29.81
CA PRO A 236 -12.72 18.74 28.50
C PRO A 236 -11.28 18.23 28.51
N TYR A 237 -10.63 18.21 29.67
CA TYR A 237 -9.24 17.75 29.84
C TYR A 237 -9.14 16.35 30.45
N GLY A 238 -10.26 15.64 30.68
CA GLY A 238 -10.26 14.36 31.41
C GLY A 238 -9.69 14.45 32.84
N LEU A 239 -9.57 15.67 33.38
CA LEU A 239 -9.15 15.88 34.77
C LEU A 239 -10.34 15.53 35.69
N PRO A 240 -10.10 14.87 36.83
CA PRO A 240 -11.15 14.54 37.78
C PRO A 240 -11.89 15.82 38.17
N THR A 241 -13.21 15.84 37.98
CA THR A 241 -14.06 16.94 38.43
C THR A 241 -13.90 17.04 39.95
N PRO A 242 -13.48 18.19 40.51
CA PRO A 242 -13.42 18.33 41.96
C PRO A 242 -14.82 18.02 42.49
N THR A 243 -14.90 17.04 43.38
CA THR A 243 -16.14 16.64 44.04
C THR A 243 -16.76 17.89 44.64
N GLN A 244 -17.89 18.32 44.08
CA GLN A 244 -18.70 19.36 44.71
C GLN A 244 -19.14 18.79 46.06
N LYS A 245 -18.41 19.15 47.13
CA LYS A 245 -18.86 18.95 48.49
C LYS A 245 -20.19 19.69 48.61
N LYS A 246 -21.26 18.93 48.82
CA LYS A 246 -22.57 19.44 49.24
C LYS A 246 -22.43 20.21 50.54
#